data_AF-A0A7C1YY26-F1
#
_entry.id   AF-A0A7C1YY26-F1
#
_cell.length_a   1.000
_cell.length_b   1.000
_cell.length_c   1.000
_cell.angle_alpha   90.00
_cell.angle_beta   90.00
_cell.angle_gamma   90.00
#
_symmetry.space_group_name_H-M   'P 1'
#
loop_
_entity.id
_entity.type
_entity.pdbx_description
1 polymer ?
#
loop_
_entity_poly.entity_id
_entity_poly.type
_entity_poly.pdbx_seq_one_letter_code
_entity_poly.pdbx_strand_id
1 'polypeptide(L)'
;MKKKLPVVVSVDEFTKLIKHTKKTSDKITFLLGFGSGLRVSEIIGLEKRDINLNERKILVRQGKGSKDRIVPLPKGFRESHLQHIPIKVGVRQLQKSFKRASEKAGLLKTKPTLHFHSLRHGFGTRCVSEGMPIHHLRTLMGHTNISTTNVYLEANPKDALKSYEELF
;
A
#
# COMPACT_ATOMS: atom_id res chain seq x y z
N MET A 1 13.63 -3.25 -23.63
CA MET A 1 12.39 -3.97 -23.25
C MET A 1 11.41 -2.96 -22.65
N LYS A 2 10.19 -2.82 -23.18
CA LYS A 2 9.14 -1.97 -22.58
C LYS A 2 8.81 -2.51 -21.17
N LYS A 3 9.12 -1.75 -20.11
CA LYS A 3 8.68 -2.09 -18.75
C LYS A 3 7.15 -2.06 -18.75
N LYS A 4 6.50 -3.18 -18.45
CA LYS A 4 5.06 -3.22 -18.25
C LYS A 4 4.72 -2.38 -17.02
N LEU A 5 3.70 -1.53 -17.13
CA LEU A 5 3.19 -0.76 -16.01
C LEU A 5 2.82 -1.70 -14.84
N PRO A 6 3.05 -1.28 -13.59
CA PRO A 6 2.76 -2.09 -12.43
C PRO A 6 1.25 -2.36 -12.34
N VAL A 7 0.89 -3.53 -11.87
CA VAL A 7 -0.51 -3.80 -11.53
C VAL A 7 -0.83 -3.14 -10.20
N VAL A 8 -1.73 -2.16 -10.23
CA VAL A 8 -2.18 -1.38 -9.08
C VAL A 8 -3.57 -1.80 -8.63
N VAL A 9 -3.91 -1.52 -7.38
CA VAL A 9 -5.27 -1.72 -6.83
C VAL A 9 -5.95 -0.36 -6.70
N SER A 10 -7.15 -0.19 -7.24
CA SER A 10 -7.97 1.02 -7.03
C SER A 10 -8.71 0.98 -5.69
N VAL A 11 -9.32 2.09 -5.29
CA VAL A 11 -10.11 2.18 -4.04
C VAL A 11 -11.30 1.21 -4.06
N ASP A 12 -11.99 1.10 -5.20
CA ASP A 12 -13.14 0.20 -5.35
C ASP A 12 -12.72 -1.26 -5.31
N GLU A 13 -11.59 -1.59 -5.96
CA GLU A 13 -11.01 -2.94 -5.92
C GLU A 13 -10.56 -3.30 -4.51
N PHE A 14 -9.95 -2.37 -3.79
CA PHE A 14 -9.56 -2.55 -2.40
C PHE A 14 -10.78 -2.80 -1.51
N THR A 15 -11.87 -2.05 -1.71
CA THR A 15 -13.13 -2.24 -0.98
C THR A 15 -13.72 -3.64 -1.24
N LYS A 16 -13.74 -4.08 -2.51
CA LYS A 16 -14.15 -5.45 -2.88
C LYS A 16 -13.25 -6.51 -2.25
N LEU A 17 -11.94 -6.30 -2.23
CA LEU A 17 -10.97 -7.21 -1.60
C LEU A 17 -11.24 -7.38 -0.10
N ILE A 18 -11.43 -6.27 0.63
CA ILE A 18 -11.70 -6.29 2.07
C ILE A 18 -13.03 -7.00 2.38
N LYS A 19 -14.07 -6.79 1.56
CA LYS A 19 -15.37 -7.48 1.69
C LYS A 19 -15.24 -9.01 1.63
N HIS A 20 -14.31 -9.53 0.83
CA HIS A 20 -14.07 -10.97 0.67
C HIS A 20 -12.97 -11.52 1.58
N THR A 21 -12.39 -10.68 2.44
CA THR A 21 -11.39 -11.08 3.42
C THR A 21 -12.08 -11.43 4.73
N LYS A 22 -11.88 -12.64 5.26
CA LYS A 22 -12.55 -13.08 6.50
C LYS A 22 -11.81 -12.64 7.77
N LYS A 23 -10.52 -12.96 7.86
CA LYS A 23 -9.71 -12.73 9.07
C LYS A 23 -9.43 -11.24 9.28
N THR A 24 -9.61 -10.77 10.51
CA THR A 24 -9.32 -9.37 10.88
C THR A 24 -7.84 -9.03 10.72
N SER A 25 -6.93 -9.94 11.07
CA SER A 25 -5.48 -9.78 10.85
C SER A 25 -5.14 -9.49 9.38
N ASP A 26 -5.79 -10.20 8.46
CA ASP A 26 -5.54 -10.06 7.03
C ASP A 26 -6.11 -8.72 6.53
N LYS A 27 -7.31 -8.33 7.00
CA LYS A 27 -7.90 -7.01 6.69
C LYS A 27 -6.99 -5.87 7.14
N ILE A 28 -6.46 -5.95 8.36
CA ILE A 28 -5.52 -4.95 8.90
C ILE A 28 -4.25 -4.93 8.06
N THR A 29 -3.71 -6.09 7.72
CA THR A 29 -2.50 -6.19 6.87
C THR A 29 -2.73 -5.57 5.50
N PHE A 30 -3.87 -5.84 4.85
CA PHE A 30 -4.19 -5.27 3.53
C PHE A 30 -4.40 -3.76 3.61
N LEU A 31 -5.06 -3.28 4.67
CA LEU A 31 -5.26 -1.86 4.96
C LEU A 31 -3.94 -1.13 5.16
N LEU A 32 -2.99 -1.70 5.90
CA LEU A 32 -1.68 -1.08 6.10
C LEU A 32 -0.84 -1.08 4.81
N GLY A 33 -0.96 -2.13 3.99
CA GLY A 33 -0.31 -2.17 2.68
C GLY A 33 -0.86 -1.11 1.70
N PHE A 34 -2.19 -0.94 1.66
CA PHE A 34 -2.86 -0.03 0.73
C PHE A 34 -2.95 1.42 1.23
N GLY A 35 -3.13 1.63 2.52
CA GLY A 35 -3.36 2.94 3.10
C GLY A 35 -2.11 3.64 3.63
N SER A 36 -1.02 2.89 3.85
CA SER A 36 0.27 3.41 4.35
C SER A 36 1.46 3.02 3.49
N GLY A 37 1.24 2.26 2.41
CA GLY A 37 2.32 1.81 1.51
C GLY A 37 3.34 0.89 2.18
N LEU A 38 3.00 0.22 3.29
CA LEU A 38 3.94 -0.63 4.01
C LEU A 38 4.28 -1.91 3.23
N ARG A 39 5.53 -2.37 3.35
CA ARG A 39 5.93 -3.71 2.87
C ARG A 39 5.34 -4.77 3.80
N VAL A 40 5.08 -5.97 3.29
CA VAL A 40 4.56 -7.08 4.12
C VAL A 40 5.48 -7.39 5.31
N SER A 41 6.79 -7.31 5.12
CA SER A 41 7.78 -7.51 6.19
C SER A 41 7.71 -6.41 7.26
N GLU A 42 7.50 -5.15 6.86
CA GLU A 42 7.33 -4.03 7.77
C GLU A 42 6.05 -4.17 8.59
N ILE A 43 4.97 -4.66 7.98
CA ILE A 43 3.69 -4.88 8.67
C ILE A 43 3.81 -6.00 9.72
N ILE A 44 4.49 -7.09 9.38
CA ILE A 44 4.69 -8.21 10.31
C ILE A 44 5.60 -7.82 11.47
N GLY A 45 6.62 -7.00 11.21
CA GLY A 45 7.54 -6.49 12.23
C GLY A 45 7.00 -5.33 13.06
N LEU A 46 5.76 -4.88 12.80
CA LEU A 46 5.19 -3.72 13.48
C LEU A 46 4.81 -4.04 14.93
N GLU A 47 5.18 -3.17 15.86
CA GLU A 47 4.77 -3.26 17.26
C GLU A 47 3.73 -2.20 17.64
N LYS A 48 3.00 -2.40 18.74
CA LYS A 48 2.00 -1.43 19.23
C LYS A 48 2.62 -0.06 19.49
N ARG A 49 3.84 -0.02 20.04
CA ARG A 49 4.59 1.22 20.33
C ARG A 49 4.91 2.05 19.09
N ASP A 50 4.86 1.43 17.91
CA ASP A 50 5.17 2.10 16.65
C ASP A 50 3.93 2.82 16.07
N ILE A 51 2.75 2.63 16.65
CA ILE A 51 1.49 3.22 16.19
C ILE A 51 1.07 4.33 17.14
N ASN A 52 1.04 5.57 16.64
CA ASN A 52 0.49 6.71 17.36
C ASN A 52 -0.91 7.02 16.82
N LEU A 53 -1.95 6.67 17.60
CA LEU A 53 -3.34 6.89 17.23
C LEU A 53 -3.74 8.37 17.25
N ASN A 54 -3.16 9.16 18.16
CA ASN A 54 -3.47 10.59 18.31
C ASN A 54 -2.94 11.39 17.11
N GLU A 55 -1.68 11.16 16.76
CA GLU A 55 -1.05 11.83 15.61
C GLU A 55 -1.36 11.15 14.28
N ARG A 56 -2.04 9.99 14.29
CA ARG A 56 -2.37 9.19 13.11
C ARG A 56 -1.12 8.84 12.28
N LYS A 57 -0.07 8.36 12.96
CA LYS A 57 1.24 8.02 12.37
C LYS A 57 1.69 6.61 12.75
N ILE A 58 2.52 6.04 11.88
CA ILE A 58 3.24 4.79 12.11
C ILE A 58 4.74 5.05 11.96
N LEU A 59 5.52 4.68 12.97
CA LEU A 59 6.97 4.64 12.89
C LEU A 59 7.42 3.31 12.28
N VAL A 60 8.00 3.35 11.08
CA VAL A 60 8.55 2.16 10.43
C VAL A 60 10.03 2.08 10.74
N ARG A 61 10.37 1.20 11.69
CA ARG A 61 11.75 0.90 12.05
C ARG A 61 12.40 0.05 10.96
N GLN A 62 13.61 0.41 10.54
CA GLN A 62 14.35 -0.33 9.52
C GLN A 62 15.47 -1.19 10.12
N GLY A 63 15.87 -2.23 9.39
CA GLY A 63 17.06 -3.02 9.69
C GLY A 63 18.36 -2.28 9.33
N LYS A 64 19.50 -2.95 9.57
CA LYS A 64 20.86 -2.37 9.44
C LYS A 64 21.09 -1.66 8.09
N GLY A 65 21.33 -0.35 8.13
CA GLY A 65 21.71 0.48 6.98
C GLY A 65 20.58 1.30 6.32
N SER A 66 19.34 1.20 6.81
CA SER A 66 18.22 2.01 6.32
C SER A 66 17.71 2.96 7.41
N LYS A 67 17.31 4.17 7.02
CA LYS A 67 16.77 5.17 7.95
C LYS A 67 15.33 4.83 8.32
N ASP A 68 15.00 5.01 9.59
CA ASP A 68 13.61 5.00 10.06
C ASP A 68 12.79 6.04 9.32
N ARG A 69 11.50 5.77 9.14
CA ARG A 69 10.58 6.71 8.52
C ARG A 69 9.22 6.68 9.19
N ILE A 70 8.50 7.77 9.02
CA ILE A 70 7.12 7.90 9.49
C ILE A 70 6.19 7.84 8.29
N VAL A 71 5.11 7.06 8.41
CA VAL A 71 4.05 6.98 7.41
C VAL A 71 2.69 7.29 8.04
N PRO A 72 1.70 7.77 7.27
CA PRO A 72 0.36 8.01 7.79
C PRO A 72 -0.33 6.71 8.21
N LEU A 73 -1.10 6.76 9.29
CA LEU A 73 -1.99 5.69 9.72
C LEU A 73 -3.32 5.76 8.94
N PRO A 74 -3.75 4.71 8.22
CA PRO A 74 -4.90 4.79 7.32
C PRO A 74 -6.18 5.06 8.11
N LYS A 75 -7.07 5.96 7.64
CA LYS A 75 -8.31 6.34 8.35
C LYS A 75 -9.15 5.14 8.85
N GLY A 76 -9.14 4.03 8.13
CA GLY A 76 -9.83 2.79 8.54
C GLY A 76 -9.21 2.05 9.73
N PHE A 77 -8.01 2.40 10.19
CA PHE A 77 -7.35 1.79 11.34
C PHE A 77 -7.89 2.38 12.64
N ARG A 78 -8.42 1.52 13.51
CA ARG A 78 -9.07 1.85 14.78
C ARG A 78 -8.26 1.31 15.95
N GLU A 79 -8.51 1.83 17.15
CA GLU A 79 -7.87 1.36 18.39
C GLU A 79 -8.08 -0.13 18.64
N SER A 80 -9.29 -0.64 18.35
CA SER A 80 -9.59 -2.07 18.45
C SER A 80 -8.72 -2.96 17.54
N HIS A 81 -8.03 -2.40 16.55
CA HIS A 81 -7.07 -3.16 15.74
C HIS A 81 -5.72 -3.38 16.43
N LEU A 82 -5.38 -2.59 17.46
CA LEU A 82 -4.14 -2.76 18.21
C LEU A 82 -4.03 -4.15 18.84
N GLN A 83 -5.14 -4.79 19.20
CA GLN A 83 -5.14 -6.15 19.75
C GLN A 83 -4.57 -7.21 18.77
N HIS A 84 -4.55 -6.90 17.48
CA HIS A 84 -3.99 -7.77 16.44
C HIS A 84 -2.53 -7.45 16.08
N ILE A 85 -1.92 -6.45 16.72
CA ILE A 85 -0.51 -6.08 16.53
C ILE A 85 0.31 -6.61 17.71
N PRO A 86 1.42 -7.35 17.48
CA PRO A 86 2.01 -7.69 16.18
C PRO A 86 1.20 -8.75 15.42
N ILE A 87 1.27 -8.72 14.08
CA ILE A 87 0.62 -9.70 13.22
C ILE A 87 1.37 -11.04 13.32
N LYS A 88 0.82 -11.98 14.09
CA LYS A 88 1.38 -13.33 14.31
C LYS A 88 1.10 -14.29 13.15
N VAL A 89 1.32 -13.83 11.91
CA VAL A 89 1.09 -14.62 10.68
C VAL A 89 2.29 -14.48 9.75
N GLY A 90 2.80 -15.61 9.25
CA GLY A 90 3.92 -15.61 8.31
C GLY A 90 3.57 -15.00 6.94
N VAL A 91 4.57 -14.39 6.29
CA VAL A 91 4.45 -13.74 4.96
C VAL A 91 3.74 -14.63 3.94
N ARG A 92 4.13 -15.90 3.84
CA ARG A 92 3.55 -16.85 2.87
C ARG A 92 2.05 -17.07 3.12
N GLN A 93 1.62 -17.10 4.38
CA GLN A 93 0.20 -17.26 4.71
C GLN A 93 -0.60 -16.01 4.34
N LEU A 94 -0.07 -14.81 4.59
CA LEU A 94 -0.70 -13.56 4.17
C LEU A 94 -0.80 -13.45 2.65
N GLN A 95 0.24 -13.84 1.91
CA GLN A 95 0.21 -13.88 0.44
C GLN A 95 -0.84 -14.86 -0.08
N LYS A 96 -0.96 -16.05 0.52
CA LYS A 96 -2.02 -17.02 0.18
C LYS A 96 -3.42 -16.46 0.48
N SER A 97 -3.60 -15.80 1.63
CA SER A 97 -4.87 -15.17 1.99
C SER A 97 -5.24 -14.06 1.00
N PHE A 98 -4.27 -13.22 0.65
CA PHE A 98 -4.45 -12.17 -0.35
C PHE A 98 -4.88 -12.73 -1.71
N LYS A 99 -4.20 -13.79 -2.19
CA LYS A 99 -4.56 -14.46 -3.45
C LYS A 99 -6.00 -14.97 -3.42
N ARG A 100 -6.37 -15.70 -2.36
CA ARG A 100 -7.75 -16.22 -2.18
C ARG A 100 -8.80 -15.12 -2.13
N ALA A 101 -8.52 -14.03 -1.41
CA ALA A 101 -9.44 -12.90 -1.34
C ALA A 101 -9.58 -12.21 -2.70
N SER A 102 -8.48 -12.08 -3.45
CA SER A 102 -8.45 -11.48 -4.79
C SER A 102 -9.21 -12.33 -5.82
N GLU A 103 -9.10 -13.65 -5.75
CA GLU A 103 -9.86 -14.60 -6.58
C GLU A 103 -11.36 -14.44 -6.32
N LYS A 104 -11.77 -14.44 -5.04
CA LYS A 104 -13.18 -14.30 -4.64
C LYS A 104 -13.76 -12.93 -5.01
N ALA A 105 -12.95 -11.88 -4.93
CA ALA A 105 -13.33 -10.54 -5.36
C ALA A 105 -13.37 -10.38 -6.89
N GLY A 106 -13.03 -11.42 -7.67
CA GLY A 106 -13.00 -11.40 -9.13
C GLY A 106 -11.84 -10.62 -9.74
N LEU A 107 -10.89 -10.15 -8.91
CA LEU A 107 -9.81 -9.26 -9.35
C LEU A 107 -8.77 -10.00 -10.20
N LEU A 108 -8.54 -11.29 -9.96
CA LEU A 108 -7.56 -12.05 -10.74
C LEU A 108 -8.02 -12.33 -12.18
N LYS A 109 -9.31 -12.14 -12.49
CA LYS A 109 -9.82 -12.26 -13.87
C LYS A 109 -9.35 -11.10 -14.75
N THR A 110 -9.30 -9.89 -14.19
CA THR A 110 -8.85 -8.68 -14.90
C THR A 110 -7.36 -8.41 -14.70
N LYS A 111 -6.81 -8.82 -13.55
CA LYS A 111 -5.42 -8.56 -13.13
C LYS A 111 -4.74 -9.85 -12.70
N PRO A 112 -4.31 -10.72 -13.64
CA PRO A 112 -3.79 -12.05 -13.32
C PRO A 112 -2.47 -12.03 -12.52
N THR A 113 -1.69 -10.95 -12.62
CA THR A 113 -0.43 -10.78 -11.89
C THR A 113 -0.58 -10.00 -10.58
N LEU A 114 -1.82 -9.79 -10.10
CA LEU A 114 -2.08 -9.08 -8.85
C LEU A 114 -1.52 -9.86 -7.65
N HIS A 115 -0.71 -9.18 -6.85
CA HIS A 115 -0.07 -9.72 -5.65
C HIS A 115 -0.08 -8.72 -4.51
N PHE A 116 0.30 -9.13 -3.29
CA PHE A 116 0.26 -8.26 -2.11
C PHE A 116 0.95 -6.90 -2.32
N HIS A 117 2.10 -6.87 -3.00
CA HIS A 117 2.85 -5.63 -3.25
C HIS A 117 2.10 -4.63 -4.17
N SER A 118 1.08 -5.09 -4.90
CA SER A 118 0.19 -4.23 -5.70
C SER A 118 -0.66 -3.30 -4.84
N LEU A 119 -0.90 -3.64 -3.57
CA LEU A 119 -1.55 -2.72 -2.61
C LEU A 119 -0.68 -1.48 -2.39
N ARG A 120 0.62 -1.68 -2.21
CA ARG A 120 1.59 -0.60 -2.06
C ARG A 120 1.73 0.21 -3.35
N HIS A 121 1.63 -0.42 -4.52
CA HIS A 121 1.56 0.34 -5.78
C HIS A 121 0.27 1.16 -5.89
N GLY A 122 -0.86 0.63 -5.42
CA GLY A 122 -2.12 1.37 -5.32
C GLY A 122 -1.99 2.62 -4.44
N PHE A 123 -1.34 2.50 -3.29
CA PHE A 123 -1.01 3.64 -2.42
C PHE A 123 -0.19 4.71 -3.18
N GLY A 124 0.93 4.30 -3.78
CA GLY A 124 1.83 5.23 -4.47
C GLY A 124 1.14 5.94 -5.64
N THR A 125 0.40 5.20 -6.46
CA THR A 125 -0.35 5.75 -7.59
C THR A 125 -1.40 6.75 -7.12
N ARG A 126 -2.15 6.41 -6.06
CA ARG A 126 -3.13 7.33 -5.49
C ARG A 126 -2.48 8.61 -4.99
N CYS A 127 -1.37 8.52 -4.25
CA CYS A 127 -0.68 9.72 -3.76
C CYS A 127 -0.28 10.64 -4.91
N VAL A 128 0.28 10.11 -5.99
CA VAL A 128 0.65 10.91 -7.16
C VAL A 128 -0.57 11.53 -7.84
N SER A 129 -1.63 10.75 -8.08
CA SER A 129 -2.87 11.26 -8.71
C SER A 129 -3.60 12.30 -7.85
N GLU A 130 -3.39 12.32 -6.54
CA GLU A 130 -3.91 13.34 -5.62
C GLU A 130 -2.95 14.55 -5.49
N GLY A 131 -1.94 14.64 -6.35
CA GLY A 131 -1.01 15.77 -6.42
C GLY A 131 0.16 15.73 -5.43
N MET A 132 0.41 14.59 -4.77
CA MET A 132 1.55 14.50 -3.85
C MET A 132 2.88 14.60 -4.63
N PRO A 133 3.78 15.52 -4.24
CA PRO A 133 5.09 15.60 -4.85
C PRO A 133 5.86 14.29 -4.70
N ILE A 134 6.44 13.83 -5.80
CA ILE A 134 7.10 12.52 -5.90
C ILE A 134 8.24 12.35 -4.90
N HIS A 135 8.97 13.42 -4.58
CA HIS A 135 10.03 13.38 -3.58
C HIS A 135 9.46 13.13 -2.17
N HIS A 136 8.28 13.65 -1.84
CA HIS A 136 7.57 13.31 -0.61
C HIS A 136 7.13 11.85 -0.60
N LEU A 137 6.55 11.36 -1.71
CA LEU A 137 6.16 9.96 -1.82
C LEU A 137 7.36 9.01 -1.65
N ARG A 138 8.50 9.34 -2.26
CA ARG A 138 9.74 8.57 -2.13
C ARG A 138 10.17 8.42 -0.67
N THR A 139 10.09 9.50 0.10
CA THR A 139 10.38 9.51 1.55
C THR A 139 9.40 8.61 2.30
N LEU A 140 8.09 8.73 2.06
CA LEU A 140 7.07 7.90 2.70
C LEU A 140 7.20 6.41 2.37
N MET A 141 7.53 6.07 1.12
CA MET A 141 7.69 4.68 0.70
C MET A 141 9.05 4.09 1.12
N GLY A 142 10.03 4.93 1.48
CA GLY A 142 11.39 4.46 1.77
C GLY A 142 12.03 3.80 0.56
N HIS A 143 11.95 4.46 -0.61
CA HIS A 143 12.62 4.03 -1.83
C HIS A 143 14.03 4.62 -1.91
N THR A 144 15.04 3.75 -1.83
CA THR A 144 16.45 4.13 -2.03
C THR A 144 16.78 4.33 -3.52
N ASN A 145 16.12 3.62 -4.42
CA ASN A 145 16.32 3.74 -5.88
C ASN A 145 15.18 4.52 -6.56
N ILE A 146 15.53 5.64 -7.21
CA ILE A 146 14.65 6.54 -8.00
C ILE A 146 13.81 5.77 -9.02
N SER A 147 14.36 4.70 -9.60
CA SER A 147 13.71 3.87 -10.64
C SER A 147 12.38 3.23 -10.22
N THR A 148 12.18 3.03 -8.90
CA THR A 148 10.93 2.46 -8.35
C THR A 148 9.81 3.50 -8.19
N THR A 149 10.16 4.80 -8.26
CA THR A 149 9.19 5.89 -8.12
C THR A 149 8.77 6.45 -9.48
N ASN A 150 9.65 6.39 -10.49
CA ASN A 150 9.30 6.72 -11.89
C ASN A 150 8.16 5.87 -12.45
N VAL A 151 8.00 4.66 -11.91
CA VAL A 151 6.88 3.78 -12.21
C VAL A 151 5.51 4.43 -11.91
N TYR A 152 5.44 5.38 -10.97
CA TYR A 152 4.20 6.14 -10.68
C TYR A 152 4.05 7.40 -11.54
N LEU A 153 5.14 7.91 -12.13
CA LEU A 153 5.10 9.03 -13.08
C LEU A 153 4.49 8.60 -14.42
N GLU A 154 4.84 7.41 -14.90
CA GLU A 154 4.33 6.85 -16.15
C GLU A 154 2.85 6.41 -16.05
N ALA A 155 2.28 6.40 -14.85
CA ALA A 155 1.05 5.68 -14.54
C ALA A 155 -0.25 6.43 -14.89
N ASN A 156 -0.25 7.68 -15.37
CA ASN A 156 -1.52 8.29 -15.77
C ASN A 156 -1.43 9.39 -16.87
N PRO A 157 -1.51 9.00 -18.16
CA PRO A 157 -1.67 9.95 -19.26
C PRO A 157 -2.89 10.88 -19.12
N LYS A 158 -3.95 10.45 -18.40
CA LYS A 158 -5.15 11.27 -18.18
C LYS A 158 -4.90 12.43 -17.23
N ASP A 159 -4.05 12.25 -16.22
CA ASP A 159 -3.71 13.32 -15.28
C ASP A 159 -2.81 14.37 -15.96
N ALA A 160 -1.93 13.94 -16.87
CA ALA A 160 -1.15 14.85 -17.71
C ALA A 160 -2.05 15.65 -18.66
N LEU A 161 -3.06 15.00 -19.27
CA LEU A 161 -4.04 15.67 -20.14
C LEU A 161 -4.89 16.68 -19.35
N LYS A 162 -5.40 16.29 -18.17
CA LYS A 162 -6.20 17.17 -17.29
C LYS A 162 -5.39 18.36 -16.80
N SER A 163 -4.13 18.15 -16.44
CA SER A 163 -3.24 19.26 -16.02
C SER A 163 -2.95 20.23 -17.17
N TYR A 164 -2.90 19.74 -18.41
CA TYR A 164 -2.78 20.59 -19.59
C TYR A 164 -4.08 21.36 -19.88
N GLU A 165 -5.24 20.70 -19.78
CA GLU A 165 -6.56 21.32 -19.92
C GLU A 165 -6.86 22.38 -18.85
N GLU A 166 -6.23 22.30 -17.67
CA GLU A 166 -6.37 23.33 -16.62
C GLU A 166 -5.42 24.52 -16.80
N LEU A 167 -4.42 24.42 -17.68
CA LEU A 167 -3.47 25.49 -17.99
C LEU A 167 -3.94 26.42 -19.11
N PHE A 168 -4.98 26.03 -19.86
CA PHE A 168 -5.55 26.76 -20.99
C PHE A 168 -7.08 26.77 -20.92
#